data_AF-A0A1Q7K347-F1
#
_entry.id   AF-A0A1Q7K347-F1
#
_cell.length_a   1.000
_cell.length_b   1.000
_cell.length_c   1.000
_cell.angle_alpha   90.00
_cell.angle_beta   90.00
_cell.angle_gamma   90.00
#
_symmetry.space_group_name_H-M   'P 1'
#
loop_
_entity.id
_entity.type
_entity.pdbx_description
1 polymer ?
#
loop_
_entity_poly.entity_id
_entity_poly.type
_entity_poly.pdbx_seq_one_letter_code
_entity_poly.pdbx_strand_id
1 'polypeptide(L)'
;MNHRISALLIIVPLAAVVLAATVRQEIVAAGKGRTGRTYSRPQLEYLKAVNRTMPPKDPQLLFVLMAEFSSANQQEEGVGFLTERLREFEPRLSDTQKALYLSAISVLRAQHANDVLLLHRIAYVRDAIGMLDRAQQLSDGDVFIVNYLAGNIRAQLPARFNQQQKAREELAWCAANAEKAPNRGYLREVYYQQAKLAQAANEPEKAQEYLRLSGYRDLNRPLAFNTAFAEDTATGHTFVPRRISEPVPGRVYALSGFEFTEYYFVVSDDGRELIGIDAGTRPDSAKGAYEALRAYAPGVPALTTVFVTHAHWDHVGGFSFLSSLNPRPRFYARSNYEEELTRSLNAPPAFEKNFFGERFDMADVRRFKPDVTVDRPTELRVGGTRVSLIPIPGGETSDGLFIHLPDAGILFAGDFIMPYLGAPPKRASSWLRPTNDGTREEIFVNVRRGPGKSRGAR
;
A
#
# COMPACT_ATOMS: atom_id res chain seq x y z
N MET A 1 25.35 58.01 47.27
CA MET A 1 25.23 56.69 47.91
C MET A 1 24.48 55.75 46.98
N ASN A 2 25.23 54.76 46.46
CA ASN A 2 24.82 53.42 45.99
C ASN A 2 23.79 53.37 44.83
N HIS A 3 24.21 53.19 43.57
CA HIS A 3 24.70 51.93 42.95
C HIS A 3 23.95 50.69 43.44
N ARG A 4 22.99 50.17 42.62
CA ARG A 4 22.65 48.72 42.47
C ARG A 4 21.36 48.43 41.67
N ILE A 5 21.16 48.93 40.43
CA ILE A 5 20.06 48.39 39.57
C ILE A 5 20.42 48.34 38.07
N SER A 6 21.64 47.92 37.71
CA SER A 6 22.01 47.78 36.28
C SER A 6 22.60 46.42 35.90
N ALA A 7 22.56 45.42 36.79
CA ALA A 7 23.10 44.10 36.51
C ALA A 7 22.03 43.04 36.15
N LEU A 8 20.74 43.26 36.42
CA LEU A 8 19.72 42.20 36.30
C LEU A 8 19.09 42.05 34.90
N LEU A 9 19.16 43.08 34.03
CA LEU A 9 18.49 43.04 32.72
C LEU A 9 19.32 42.42 31.59
N ILE A 10 20.64 42.22 31.79
CA ILE A 10 21.52 41.58 30.80
C ILE A 10 21.68 40.07 31.09
N ILE A 11 21.42 39.63 32.33
CA ILE A 11 21.61 38.24 32.74
C ILE A 11 20.45 37.34 32.28
N VAL A 12 19.21 37.85 32.17
CA VAL A 12 18.05 37.06 31.73
C VAL A 12 18.14 36.60 30.26
N PRO A 13 18.51 37.44 29.27
CA PRO A 13 18.66 36.96 27.89
C PRO A 13 19.90 36.05 27.73
N LEU A 14 20.97 36.27 28.49
CA LEU A 14 22.16 35.40 28.44
C LEU A 14 21.89 34.03 29.08
N ALA A 15 21.15 33.97 30.19
CA ALA A 15 20.74 32.72 30.82
C ALA A 15 19.75 31.93 29.94
N ALA A 16 18.83 32.60 29.23
CA ALA A 16 17.93 31.94 28.28
C ALA A 16 18.67 31.41 27.03
N VAL A 17 19.67 32.13 26.54
CA VAL A 17 20.52 31.68 25.41
C VAL A 17 21.44 30.54 25.84
N VAL A 18 22.00 30.58 27.06
CA VAL A 18 22.82 29.49 27.62
C VAL A 18 21.97 28.27 27.94
N LEU A 19 20.75 28.42 28.45
CA LEU A 19 19.81 27.32 28.72
C LEU A 19 19.30 26.69 27.41
N ALA A 20 18.99 27.50 26.39
CA ALA A 20 18.66 26.98 25.06
C ALA A 20 19.85 26.30 24.37
N ALA A 21 21.07 26.81 24.58
CA ALA A 21 22.29 26.18 24.06
C ALA A 21 22.65 24.89 24.81
N THR A 22 22.43 24.80 26.12
CA THR A 22 22.67 23.59 26.93
C THR A 22 21.59 22.54 26.70
N VAL A 23 20.31 22.90 26.58
CA VAL A 23 19.25 21.94 26.19
C VAL A 23 19.46 21.44 24.76
N ARG A 24 19.92 22.30 23.84
CA ARG A 24 20.27 21.87 22.48
C ARG A 24 21.54 21.01 22.45
N GLN A 25 22.53 21.30 23.30
CA GLN A 25 23.71 20.46 23.47
C GLN A 25 23.40 19.14 24.17
N GLU A 26 22.46 19.07 25.10
CA GLU A 26 22.03 17.83 25.74
C GLU A 26 21.17 16.98 24.82
N ILE A 27 20.31 17.56 23.97
CA ILE A 27 19.61 16.84 22.89
C ILE A 27 20.59 16.33 21.84
N VAL A 28 21.58 17.15 21.46
CA VAL A 28 22.65 16.74 20.53
C VAL A 28 23.60 15.73 21.18
N ALA A 29 23.84 15.78 22.49
CA ALA A 29 24.67 14.82 23.24
C ALA A 29 23.92 13.52 23.52
N ALA A 30 22.60 13.56 23.76
CA ALA A 30 21.74 12.38 23.80
C ALA A 30 21.65 11.70 22.43
N GLY A 31 21.79 12.46 21.33
CA GLY A 31 21.98 11.95 19.98
C GLY A 31 23.41 11.46 19.67
N LYS A 32 24.44 12.05 20.26
CA LYS A 32 25.87 11.73 20.02
C LYS A 32 26.45 10.67 20.97
N GLY A 33 25.76 10.34 22.07
CA GLY A 33 26.16 9.32 23.04
C GLY A 33 25.83 7.88 22.61
N ARG A 34 25.09 7.69 21.52
CA ARG A 34 24.98 6.39 20.85
C ARG A 34 26.19 6.22 19.93
N THR A 35 27.29 5.74 20.50
CA THR A 35 28.32 5.06 19.74
C THR A 35 27.65 4.07 18.78
N GLY A 36 28.00 4.17 17.50
CA GLY A 36 27.30 3.57 16.38
C GLY A 36 27.09 2.06 16.54
N ARG A 37 25.92 1.67 17.03
CA ARG A 37 25.23 0.52 16.46
C ARG A 37 24.62 1.02 15.16
N THR A 38 25.27 0.74 14.04
CA THR A 38 24.59 0.62 12.75
C THR A 38 23.51 -0.42 12.98
N TYR A 39 22.29 0.04 13.30
CA TYR A 39 21.15 -0.83 13.18
C TYR A 39 21.12 -1.23 11.71
N SER A 40 21.47 -2.47 11.42
CA SER A 40 21.22 -3.06 10.12
C SER A 40 19.75 -2.76 9.82
N ARG A 41 19.49 -2.09 8.70
CA ARG A 41 18.15 -1.89 8.16
C ARG A 41 18.02 -2.84 6.97
N PRO A 42 17.69 -4.12 7.21
CA PRO A 42 17.74 -5.13 6.16
C PRO A 42 16.82 -4.79 4.99
N GLN A 43 15.70 -4.12 5.25
CA GLN A 43 14.76 -3.64 4.23
C GLN A 43 15.41 -2.59 3.32
N LEU A 44 16.07 -1.57 3.88
CA LEU A 44 16.79 -0.56 3.10
C LEU A 44 17.94 -1.18 2.30
N GLU A 45 18.72 -2.08 2.90
CA GLU A 45 19.82 -2.78 2.19
C GLU A 45 19.30 -3.70 1.08
N TYR A 46 18.18 -4.39 1.31
CA TYR A 46 17.49 -5.18 0.30
C TYR A 46 17.01 -4.31 -0.87
N LEU A 47 16.35 -3.18 -0.58
CA LEU A 47 15.88 -2.26 -1.61
C LEU A 47 17.04 -1.62 -2.38
N LYS A 48 18.16 -1.30 -1.72
CA LYS A 48 19.40 -0.89 -2.40
C LYS A 48 19.91 -1.98 -3.34
N ALA A 49 19.94 -3.25 -2.91
CA ALA A 49 20.37 -4.36 -3.74
C ALA A 49 19.47 -4.56 -4.97
N VAL A 50 18.14 -4.52 -4.78
CA VAL A 50 17.16 -4.59 -5.87
C VAL A 50 17.39 -3.45 -6.87
N ASN A 51 17.54 -2.21 -6.40
CA ASN A 51 17.72 -1.02 -7.24
C ASN A 51 19.13 -0.86 -7.83
N ARG A 52 20.11 -1.70 -7.44
CA ARG A 52 21.43 -1.78 -8.10
C ARG A 52 21.43 -2.67 -9.34
N THR A 53 20.51 -3.64 -9.41
CA THR A 53 20.58 -4.69 -10.44
C THR A 53 20.12 -4.19 -11.80
N MET A 54 19.01 -3.46 -11.83
CA MET A 54 18.44 -2.89 -13.06
C MET A 54 17.48 -1.75 -12.71
N PRO A 55 17.14 -0.87 -13.67
CA PRO A 55 16.06 0.09 -13.49
C PRO A 55 14.78 -0.63 -13.04
N PRO A 56 14.10 -0.16 -11.98
CA PRO A 56 12.86 -0.77 -11.54
C PRO A 56 11.81 -0.61 -12.65
N LYS A 57 11.20 -1.73 -13.06
CA LYS A 57 10.08 -1.72 -14.02
C LYS A 57 8.84 -1.09 -13.38
N ASP A 58 8.62 -1.39 -12.11
CA ASP A 58 7.60 -0.75 -11.30
C ASP A 58 8.19 0.48 -10.58
N PRO A 59 7.74 1.71 -10.91
CA PRO A 59 8.25 2.92 -10.28
C PRO A 59 8.01 2.98 -8.77
N GLN A 60 7.08 2.18 -8.21
CA GLN A 60 6.86 2.14 -6.76
C GLN A 60 8.13 1.73 -6.00
N LEU A 61 8.95 0.83 -6.54
CA LEU A 61 10.18 0.37 -5.89
C LEU A 61 11.20 1.50 -5.70
N LEU A 62 11.21 2.49 -6.62
CA LEU A 62 12.03 3.70 -6.50
C LEU A 62 11.55 4.58 -5.33
N PHE A 63 10.24 4.81 -5.24
CA PHE A 63 9.67 5.67 -4.20
C PHE A 63 9.64 5.01 -2.82
N VAL A 64 9.48 3.69 -2.74
CA VAL A 64 9.66 2.94 -1.49
C VAL A 64 11.09 3.07 -0.99
N LEU A 65 12.09 2.90 -1.87
CA LEU A 65 13.50 3.12 -1.50
C LEU A 65 13.76 4.57 -1.04
N MET A 66 13.23 5.57 -1.75
CA MET A 66 13.31 6.98 -1.32
C MET A 66 12.66 7.18 0.06
N ALA A 67 11.48 6.60 0.30
CA ALA A 67 10.81 6.69 1.59
C ALA A 67 11.62 6.02 2.71
N GLU A 68 12.27 4.90 2.45
CA GLU A 68 13.16 4.23 3.41
C GLU A 68 14.37 5.10 3.79
N PHE A 69 15.01 5.77 2.82
CA PHE A 69 16.07 6.74 3.12
C PHE A 69 15.57 7.90 3.99
N SER A 70 14.38 8.44 3.68
CA SER A 70 13.74 9.49 4.48
C SER A 70 13.47 9.02 5.92
N SER A 71 12.85 7.84 6.08
CA SER A 71 12.52 7.24 7.38
C SER A 71 13.76 6.78 8.15
N ALA A 72 14.89 6.64 7.48
CA ALA A 72 16.19 6.37 8.09
C ALA A 72 16.95 7.63 8.51
N ASN A 73 16.44 8.82 8.17
CA ASN A 73 17.18 10.07 8.30
C ASN A 73 18.54 10.00 7.56
N GLN A 74 18.53 9.37 6.38
CA GLN A 74 19.69 9.14 5.50
C GLN A 74 19.48 9.81 4.13
N GLN A 75 18.89 11.01 4.12
CA GLN A 75 18.52 11.71 2.88
C GLN A 75 19.75 12.01 2.01
N GLU A 76 20.87 12.40 2.61
CA GLU A 76 22.12 12.69 1.86
C GLU A 76 22.65 11.44 1.15
N GLU A 77 22.70 10.29 1.84
CA GLU A 77 23.09 9.01 1.26
C GLU A 77 22.11 8.60 0.13
N GLY A 78 20.81 8.77 0.36
CA GLY A 78 19.78 8.48 -0.63
C GLY A 78 19.88 9.34 -1.89
N VAL A 79 20.20 10.63 -1.74
CA VAL A 79 20.48 11.54 -2.86
C VAL A 79 21.68 11.03 -3.66
N GLY A 80 22.77 10.66 -2.99
CA GLY A 80 23.96 10.10 -3.63
C GLY A 80 23.65 8.82 -4.39
N PHE A 81 22.99 7.87 -3.72
CA PHE A 81 22.63 6.56 -4.28
C PHE A 81 21.74 6.70 -5.53
N LEU A 82 20.65 7.46 -5.44
CA LEU A 82 19.72 7.62 -6.56
C LEU A 82 20.32 8.40 -7.72
N THR A 83 21.19 9.38 -7.44
CA THR A 83 21.91 10.13 -8.48
C THR A 83 22.88 9.22 -9.23
N GLU A 84 23.59 8.35 -8.51
CA GLU A 84 24.51 7.37 -9.11
C GLU A 84 23.74 6.39 -10.00
N ARG A 85 22.61 5.83 -9.52
CA ARG A 85 21.76 4.93 -10.31
C ARG A 85 21.17 5.63 -11.54
N LEU A 86 20.71 6.88 -11.41
CA LEU A 86 20.24 7.68 -12.54
C LEU A 86 21.31 7.79 -13.63
N ARG A 87 22.56 8.11 -13.27
CA ARG A 87 23.68 8.21 -14.22
C ARG A 87 24.03 6.87 -14.84
N GLU A 88 24.13 5.82 -14.03
CA GLU A 88 24.46 4.47 -14.49
C GLU A 88 23.41 3.92 -15.47
N PHE A 89 22.15 4.23 -15.20
CA PHE A 89 21.02 3.69 -15.96
C PHE A 89 20.58 4.59 -17.11
N GLU A 90 21.03 5.84 -17.17
CA GLU A 90 20.58 6.88 -18.12
C GLU A 90 20.37 6.38 -19.57
N PRO A 91 21.28 5.60 -20.19
CA PRO A 91 21.09 5.14 -21.58
C PRO A 91 19.91 4.19 -21.78
N ARG A 92 19.39 3.61 -20.69
CA ARG A 92 18.31 2.61 -20.67
C ARG A 92 17.00 3.16 -20.12
N LEU A 93 17.00 4.39 -19.59
CA LEU A 93 15.82 5.01 -19.00
C LEU A 93 15.03 5.78 -20.07
N SER A 94 13.71 5.61 -20.07
CA SER A 94 12.82 6.55 -20.75
C SER A 94 12.87 7.92 -20.07
N ASP A 95 12.42 8.96 -20.77
CA ASP A 95 12.37 10.31 -20.19
C ASP A 95 11.42 10.37 -18.98
N THR A 96 10.30 9.65 -19.03
CA THR A 96 9.44 9.44 -17.85
C THR A 96 10.22 8.84 -16.69
N GLN A 97 11.01 7.78 -16.90
CA GLN A 97 11.78 7.17 -15.80
C GLN A 97 12.83 8.14 -15.24
N LYS A 98 13.52 8.89 -16.09
CA LYS A 98 14.46 9.94 -15.64
C LYS A 98 13.75 11.00 -14.80
N ALA A 99 12.55 11.41 -15.21
CA ALA A 99 11.73 12.35 -14.43
C ALA A 99 11.42 11.80 -13.03
N LEU A 100 11.06 10.51 -12.91
CA LEU A 100 10.79 9.89 -11.61
C LEU A 100 12.01 9.87 -10.69
N TYR A 101 13.20 9.57 -11.22
CA TYR A 101 14.46 9.65 -10.45
C TYR A 101 14.71 11.07 -9.94
N LEU A 102 14.58 12.07 -10.82
CA LEU A 102 14.77 13.48 -10.46
C LEU A 102 13.77 13.92 -9.39
N SER A 103 12.50 13.49 -9.48
CA SER A 103 11.50 13.76 -8.45
C SER A 103 11.85 13.13 -7.11
N ALA A 104 12.25 11.85 -7.09
CA ALA A 104 12.66 11.16 -5.85
C ALA A 104 13.89 11.82 -5.19
N ILE A 105 14.90 12.18 -5.99
CA ILE A 105 16.08 12.92 -5.51
C ILE A 105 15.66 14.28 -4.93
N SER A 106 14.76 15.00 -5.61
CA SER A 106 14.30 16.32 -5.17
C SER A 106 13.56 16.28 -3.83
N VAL A 107 12.80 15.22 -3.55
CA VAL A 107 12.16 15.01 -2.23
C VAL A 107 13.20 14.88 -1.13
N LEU A 108 14.18 14.01 -1.31
CA LEU A 108 15.25 13.81 -0.31
C LEU A 108 16.05 15.09 -0.10
N ARG A 109 16.35 15.83 -1.17
CA ARG A 109 17.00 17.14 -1.07
C ARG A 109 16.14 18.15 -0.30
N ALA A 110 14.86 18.25 -0.60
CA ALA A 110 13.94 19.16 0.09
C ALA A 110 13.90 18.87 1.60
N GLN A 111 13.86 17.60 1.99
CA GLN A 111 13.88 17.17 3.39
C GLN A 111 15.21 17.49 4.10
N HIS A 112 16.34 17.34 3.40
CA HIS A 112 17.67 17.60 3.94
C HIS A 112 18.09 19.08 3.95
N ALA A 113 17.36 19.96 3.25
CA ALA A 113 17.77 21.35 3.03
C ALA A 113 18.04 22.15 4.33
N ASN A 114 17.40 21.78 5.44
CA ASN A 114 17.60 22.44 6.74
C ASN A 114 18.90 22.05 7.44
N ASP A 115 19.52 20.93 7.07
CA ASP A 115 20.80 20.47 7.60
C ASP A 115 21.98 21.01 6.80
N VAL A 116 21.72 21.50 5.57
CA VAL A 116 22.72 22.18 4.75
C VAL A 116 23.13 23.51 5.37
N LEU A 117 24.45 23.75 5.45
CA LEU A 117 25.04 25.00 5.93
C LEU A 117 24.41 26.22 5.26
N LEU A 118 24.09 27.25 6.04
CA LEU A 118 23.33 28.42 5.60
C LEU A 118 23.91 29.09 4.33
N LEU A 119 25.24 29.16 4.24
CA LEU A 119 25.96 29.74 3.09
C LEU A 119 25.71 28.97 1.78
N HIS A 120 25.52 27.66 1.83
CA HIS A 120 25.30 26.81 0.65
C HIS A 120 23.81 26.51 0.40
N ARG A 121 22.95 26.76 1.38
CA ARG A 121 21.53 26.38 1.34
C ARG A 121 20.78 26.99 0.17
N ILE A 122 21.07 28.24 -0.20
CA ILE A 122 20.38 28.91 -1.32
C ILE A 122 20.68 28.21 -2.65
N ALA A 123 21.96 27.94 -2.93
CA ALA A 123 22.37 27.21 -4.13
C ALA A 123 21.78 25.79 -4.12
N TYR A 124 21.88 25.10 -2.99
CA TYR A 124 21.34 23.76 -2.82
C TYR A 124 19.83 23.65 -3.15
N VAL A 125 19.03 24.62 -2.70
CA VAL A 125 17.59 24.70 -2.99
C VAL A 125 17.34 25.06 -4.46
N ARG A 126 18.13 25.97 -5.05
CA ARG A 126 18.02 26.29 -6.49
C ARG A 126 18.31 25.08 -7.37
N ASP A 127 19.31 24.28 -7.03
CA ASP A 127 19.61 23.03 -7.75
C ASP A 127 18.42 22.06 -7.68
N ALA A 128 17.79 21.92 -6.50
CA ALA A 128 16.60 21.08 -6.35
C ALA A 128 15.42 21.60 -7.19
N ILE A 129 15.20 22.92 -7.26
CA ILE A 129 14.20 23.53 -8.15
C ILE A 129 14.50 23.19 -9.61
N GLY A 130 15.77 23.30 -10.03
CA GLY A 130 16.19 22.93 -11.39
C GLY A 130 15.96 21.45 -11.72
N MET A 131 16.13 20.55 -10.74
CA MET A 131 15.78 19.13 -10.90
C MET A 131 14.27 18.93 -11.09
N LEU A 132 13.43 19.65 -10.35
CA LEU A 132 11.98 19.62 -10.52
C LEU A 132 11.56 20.13 -11.91
N ASP A 133 12.15 21.23 -12.38
CA ASP A 133 11.90 21.77 -13.72
C ASP A 133 12.28 20.77 -14.81
N ARG A 134 13.43 20.10 -14.66
CA ARG A 134 13.88 19.07 -15.62
C ARG A 134 12.97 17.84 -15.60
N ALA A 135 12.51 17.41 -14.41
CA ALA A 135 11.58 16.30 -14.28
C ALA A 135 10.26 16.59 -15.01
N GLN A 136 9.73 17.80 -14.89
CA GLN A 136 8.53 18.20 -15.62
C GLN A 136 8.73 18.22 -17.13
N GLN A 137 9.85 18.76 -17.61
CA GLN A 137 10.16 18.76 -19.04
C GLN A 137 10.24 17.35 -19.61
N LEU A 138 10.89 16.43 -18.91
CA LEU A 138 11.04 15.03 -19.34
C LEU A 138 9.74 14.21 -19.26
N SER A 139 8.74 14.71 -18.54
CA SER A 139 7.43 14.07 -18.42
C SER A 139 6.34 14.77 -19.22
N ASP A 140 6.70 15.80 -20.01
CA ASP A 140 5.77 16.71 -20.70
C ASP A 140 4.70 17.32 -19.77
N GLY A 141 4.96 17.34 -18.46
CA GLY A 141 3.98 17.71 -17.45
C GLY A 141 2.78 16.77 -17.34
N ASP A 142 2.81 15.56 -17.92
CA ASP A 142 1.66 14.63 -17.95
C ASP A 142 1.71 13.50 -16.92
N VAL A 143 2.77 13.44 -16.10
CA VAL A 143 2.97 12.39 -15.10
C VAL A 143 2.54 12.88 -13.72
N PHE A 144 1.48 12.28 -13.17
CA PHE A 144 0.86 12.72 -11.91
C PHE A 144 1.84 12.84 -10.74
N ILE A 145 2.63 11.80 -10.49
CA ILE A 145 3.55 11.81 -9.34
C ILE A 145 4.63 12.88 -9.47
N VAL A 146 5.04 13.25 -10.69
CA VAL A 146 6.03 14.31 -10.93
C VAL A 146 5.44 15.67 -10.56
N ASN A 147 4.25 16.01 -11.08
CA ASN A 147 3.56 17.25 -10.73
C ASN A 147 3.19 17.32 -9.25
N TYR A 148 2.75 16.20 -8.68
CA TYR A 148 2.41 16.09 -7.27
C TYR A 148 3.61 16.43 -6.38
N LEU A 149 4.77 15.80 -6.61
CA LEU A 149 5.96 16.05 -5.80
C LEU A 149 6.50 17.46 -6.02
N ALA A 150 6.54 17.94 -7.28
CA ALA A 150 6.97 19.30 -7.59
C ALA A 150 6.09 20.35 -6.90
N GLY A 151 4.77 20.23 -7.03
CA GLY A 151 3.81 21.19 -6.48
C GLY A 151 3.89 21.25 -4.95
N ASN A 152 3.97 20.08 -4.31
CA ASN A 152 4.09 19.99 -2.85
C ASN A 152 5.40 20.56 -2.32
N ILE A 153 6.52 20.34 -3.01
CA ILE A 153 7.82 20.92 -2.61
C ILE A 153 7.80 22.43 -2.82
N ARG A 154 7.37 22.90 -4.01
CA ARG A 154 7.34 24.34 -4.35
C ARG A 154 6.41 25.14 -3.44
N ALA A 155 5.26 24.58 -3.06
CA ALA A 155 4.30 25.23 -2.17
C ALA A 155 4.88 25.55 -0.78
N GLN A 156 5.90 24.80 -0.36
CA GLN A 156 6.55 24.95 0.94
C GLN A 156 7.80 25.83 0.91
N LEU A 157 8.23 26.28 -0.28
CA LEU A 157 9.41 27.13 -0.40
C LEU A 157 9.12 28.57 0.03
N PRO A 158 10.09 29.25 0.67
CA PRO A 158 9.97 30.68 0.98
C PRO A 158 9.74 31.55 -0.26
N ALA A 159 8.97 32.63 -0.10
CA ALA A 159 8.56 33.53 -1.20
C ALA A 159 9.74 34.01 -2.08
N ARG A 160 10.93 34.19 -1.52
CA ARG A 160 12.16 34.61 -2.25
C ARG A 160 12.55 33.72 -3.43
N PHE A 161 12.07 32.48 -3.49
CA PHE A 161 12.35 31.58 -4.61
C PHE A 161 11.34 31.70 -5.76
N ASN A 162 10.28 32.50 -5.59
CA ASN A 162 9.24 32.78 -6.60
C ASN A 162 8.58 31.51 -7.19
N GLN A 163 8.32 30.50 -6.34
CA GLN A 163 7.78 29.20 -6.77
C GLN A 163 6.27 29.03 -6.55
N GLN A 164 5.62 30.01 -5.91
CA GLN A 164 4.22 29.92 -5.47
C GLN A 164 3.24 29.76 -6.65
N GLN A 165 3.43 30.51 -7.74
CA GLN A 165 2.56 30.44 -8.91
C GLN A 165 2.66 29.07 -9.59
N LYS A 166 3.89 28.60 -9.81
CA LYS A 166 4.13 27.28 -10.40
C LYS A 166 3.62 26.14 -9.51
N ALA A 167 3.73 26.27 -8.19
CA ALA A 167 3.11 25.33 -7.26
C ALA A 167 1.58 25.28 -7.42
N ARG A 168 0.92 26.44 -7.57
CA ARG A 168 -0.54 26.49 -7.81
C ARG A 168 -0.93 25.78 -9.10
N GLU A 169 -0.18 26.00 -10.17
CA GLU A 169 -0.43 25.36 -11.48
C GLU A 169 -0.27 23.83 -11.39
N GLU A 170 0.83 23.35 -10.79
CA GLU A 170 1.11 21.92 -10.60
C GLU A 170 0.05 21.23 -9.74
N LEU A 171 -0.35 21.86 -8.64
CA LEU A 171 -1.36 21.32 -7.72
C LEU A 171 -2.77 21.38 -8.33
N ALA A 172 -3.11 22.43 -9.07
CA ALA A 172 -4.37 22.53 -9.80
C ALA A 172 -4.45 21.46 -10.90
N TRP A 173 -3.35 21.22 -11.62
CA TRP A 173 -3.26 20.14 -12.60
C TRP A 173 -3.49 18.77 -11.93
N CYS A 174 -2.91 18.53 -10.75
CA CYS A 174 -3.14 17.28 -10.01
C CYS A 174 -4.61 17.11 -9.61
N ALA A 175 -5.26 18.18 -9.15
CA ALA A 175 -6.68 18.14 -8.82
C ALA A 175 -7.56 17.86 -10.04
N ALA A 176 -7.22 18.42 -11.20
CA ALA A 176 -7.94 18.24 -12.46
C ALA A 176 -7.72 16.85 -13.09
N ASN A 177 -6.60 16.17 -12.79
CA ASN A 177 -6.23 14.84 -13.30
C ASN A 177 -6.23 13.80 -12.18
N ALA A 178 -7.22 13.87 -11.29
CA ALA A 178 -7.38 13.01 -10.11
C ALA A 178 -7.38 11.51 -10.44
N GLU A 179 -7.85 11.13 -11.62
CA GLU A 179 -7.88 9.78 -12.16
C GLU A 179 -6.49 9.23 -12.50
N LYS A 180 -5.49 10.09 -12.72
CA LYS A 180 -4.09 9.69 -12.94
C LYS A 180 -3.34 9.46 -11.63
N ALA A 181 -3.94 9.74 -10.47
CA ALA A 181 -3.32 9.53 -9.18
C ALA A 181 -3.16 8.03 -8.86
N PRO A 182 -2.09 7.61 -8.17
CA PRO A 182 -1.95 6.21 -7.71
C PRO A 182 -3.15 5.75 -6.85
N ASN A 183 -3.69 6.67 -6.03
CA ASN A 183 -5.00 6.55 -5.40
C ASN A 183 -5.54 7.94 -5.04
N ARG A 184 -6.85 8.03 -4.75
CA ARG A 184 -7.52 9.29 -4.42
C ARG A 184 -7.01 9.97 -3.14
N GLY A 185 -6.37 9.24 -2.23
CA GLY A 185 -5.79 9.76 -0.99
C GLY A 185 -4.71 10.81 -1.23
N TYR A 186 -4.01 10.77 -2.38
CA TYR A 186 -2.99 11.76 -2.75
C TYR A 186 -3.58 13.18 -2.88
N LEU A 187 -4.86 13.33 -3.21
CA LEU A 187 -5.48 14.64 -3.36
C LEU A 187 -5.61 15.40 -2.04
N ARG A 188 -5.57 14.70 -0.90
CA ARG A 188 -5.63 15.34 0.42
C ARG A 188 -4.48 16.32 0.59
N GLU A 189 -3.27 15.90 0.23
CA GLU A 189 -2.08 16.73 0.27
C GLU A 189 -2.17 17.89 -0.74
N VAL A 190 -2.67 17.60 -1.95
CA VAL A 190 -2.84 18.61 -3.01
C VAL A 190 -3.70 19.76 -2.51
N TYR A 191 -4.88 19.45 -1.96
CA TYR A 191 -5.79 20.46 -1.43
C TYR A 191 -5.23 21.15 -0.18
N TYR A 192 -4.53 20.43 0.70
CA TYR A 192 -3.89 21.05 1.86
C TYR A 192 -2.87 22.13 1.45
N GLN A 193 -2.01 21.85 0.46
CA GLN A 193 -1.05 22.84 -0.02
C GLN A 193 -1.72 23.99 -0.78
N GLN A 194 -2.78 23.72 -1.56
CA GLN A 194 -3.57 24.78 -2.18
C GLN A 194 -4.24 25.69 -1.14
N ALA A 195 -4.72 25.13 -0.02
CA ALA A 195 -5.27 25.91 1.08
C ALA A 195 -4.22 26.85 1.71
N LYS A 196 -2.99 26.37 1.93
CA LYS A 196 -1.88 27.20 2.41
C LYS A 196 -1.52 28.33 1.44
N LEU A 197 -1.45 28.01 0.14
CA LEU A 197 -1.15 29.00 -0.89
C LEU A 197 -2.24 30.06 -1.00
N ALA A 198 -3.52 29.65 -0.92
CA ALA A 198 -4.67 30.54 -0.91
C ALA A 198 -4.67 31.46 0.33
N GLN A 199 -4.37 30.91 1.51
CA GLN A 199 -4.23 31.69 2.74
C GLN A 199 -3.11 32.74 2.61
N ALA A 200 -1.95 32.35 2.09
CA ALA A 200 -0.82 33.25 1.89
C ALA A 200 -1.10 34.37 0.88
N ALA A 201 -2.02 34.15 -0.07
CA ALA A 201 -2.47 35.15 -1.03
C ALA A 201 -3.69 35.95 -0.57
N ASN A 202 -4.12 35.80 0.68
CA ASN A 202 -5.30 36.46 1.24
C ASN A 202 -6.61 36.12 0.49
N GLU A 203 -6.77 34.85 0.08
CA GLU A 203 -7.96 34.30 -0.57
C GLU A 203 -8.74 33.38 0.41
N PRO A 204 -9.45 33.91 1.41
CA PRO A 204 -9.99 33.13 2.53
C PRO A 204 -11.03 32.08 2.11
N GLU A 205 -11.90 32.40 1.15
CA GLU A 205 -12.94 31.46 0.67
C GLU A 205 -12.31 30.23 0.00
N LYS A 206 -11.32 30.44 -0.88
CA LYS A 206 -10.58 29.35 -1.51
C LYS A 206 -9.80 28.54 -0.48
N ALA A 207 -9.16 29.20 0.48
CA ALA A 207 -8.41 28.53 1.53
C ALA A 207 -9.32 27.61 2.36
N GLN A 208 -10.51 28.07 2.71
CA GLN A 208 -11.50 27.28 3.45
C GLN A 208 -12.01 26.08 2.63
N GLU A 209 -12.31 26.28 1.34
CA GLU A 209 -12.78 25.19 0.48
C GLU A 209 -11.71 24.12 0.28
N TYR A 210 -10.48 24.51 -0.02
CA TYR A 210 -9.38 23.56 -0.14
C TYR A 210 -9.08 22.85 1.18
N LEU A 211 -9.17 23.54 2.32
CA LEU A 211 -9.01 22.90 3.62
C LEU A 211 -10.09 21.84 3.85
N ARG A 212 -11.35 22.13 3.52
CA ARG A 212 -12.46 21.17 3.58
C ARG A 212 -12.19 19.94 2.69
N LEU A 213 -11.76 20.15 1.45
CA LEU A 213 -11.44 19.08 0.50
C LEU A 213 -10.24 18.21 0.93
N SER A 214 -9.28 18.81 1.66
CA SER A 214 -8.13 18.08 2.19
C SER A 214 -8.49 17.10 3.33
N GLY A 215 -9.65 17.29 3.95
CA GLY A 215 -10.10 16.52 5.11
C GLY A 215 -9.32 16.84 6.40
N TYR A 216 -8.54 17.93 6.44
CA TYR A 216 -7.90 18.44 7.64
C TYR A 216 -8.78 19.49 8.33
N ARG A 217 -8.70 19.56 9.66
CA ARG A 217 -9.46 20.53 10.47
C ARG A 217 -8.91 21.95 10.37
N ASP A 218 -7.59 22.07 10.25
CA ASP A 218 -6.88 23.34 10.19
C ASP A 218 -5.55 23.17 9.42
N LEU A 219 -4.85 24.30 9.21
CA LEU A 219 -3.57 24.34 8.51
C LEU A 219 -2.37 24.02 9.41
N ASN A 220 -2.60 23.50 10.61
CA ASN A 220 -1.58 23.06 11.56
C ASN A 220 -1.67 21.54 11.78
N ARG A 221 -1.14 20.76 10.83
CA ARG A 221 -1.10 19.31 10.97
C ARG A 221 0.27 18.85 11.47
N PRO A 222 0.33 17.99 12.51
CA PRO A 222 1.59 17.41 12.96
C PRO A 222 2.10 16.31 12.02
N LEU A 223 1.21 15.69 11.24
CA LEU A 223 1.54 14.59 10.32
C LEU A 223 0.80 14.76 8.98
N ALA A 224 1.51 14.52 7.89
CA ALA A 224 0.92 14.31 6.58
C ALA A 224 0.62 12.82 6.42
N PHE A 225 -0.62 12.47 6.07
CA PHE A 225 -1.03 11.07 5.91
C PHE A 225 -1.49 10.86 4.48
N ASN A 226 -0.64 10.23 3.67
CA ASN A 226 -0.92 9.87 2.29
C ASN A 226 -1.02 8.35 2.21
N THR A 227 -2.23 7.83 2.31
CA THR A 227 -2.50 6.39 2.25
C THR A 227 -3.66 6.11 1.31
N ALA A 228 -3.65 4.91 0.73
CA ALA A 228 -4.82 4.34 0.07
C ALA A 228 -5.88 3.86 1.07
N PHE A 229 -5.51 3.74 2.35
CA PHE A 229 -6.36 3.21 3.40
C PHE A 229 -7.49 4.19 3.73
N ALA A 230 -8.68 3.66 3.92
CA ALA A 230 -9.83 4.41 4.41
C ALA A 230 -10.50 3.64 5.54
N GLU A 231 -11.08 4.38 6.48
CA GLU A 231 -11.80 3.83 7.62
C GLU A 231 -13.13 4.55 7.73
N ASP A 232 -14.20 3.78 7.85
CA ASP A 232 -15.56 4.25 8.06
C ASP A 232 -16.11 3.61 9.34
N THR A 233 -16.83 4.37 10.16
CA THR A 233 -17.32 3.87 11.45
C THR A 233 -18.31 2.71 11.27
N ALA A 234 -19.09 2.70 10.20
CA ALA A 234 -20.07 1.66 9.95
C ALA A 234 -19.45 0.44 9.25
N THR A 235 -18.57 0.65 8.26
CA THR A 235 -18.06 -0.42 7.40
C THR A 235 -16.59 -0.83 7.65
N GLY A 236 -15.90 -0.16 8.56
CA GLY A 236 -14.54 -0.47 8.98
C GLY A 236 -13.46 -0.05 7.98
N HIS A 237 -12.32 -0.71 8.09
CA HIS A 237 -11.10 -0.46 7.32
C HIS A 237 -11.18 -1.03 5.90
N THR A 238 -10.56 -0.31 4.95
CA THR A 238 -10.32 -0.75 3.57
C THR A 238 -8.91 -0.37 3.15
N PHE A 239 -8.19 -1.28 2.48
CA PHE A 239 -6.80 -1.04 2.07
C PHE A 239 -6.65 -0.21 0.80
N VAL A 240 -7.68 -0.17 -0.04
CA VAL A 240 -7.64 0.54 -1.32
C VAL A 240 -9.01 1.11 -1.63
N PRO A 241 -9.09 2.15 -2.49
CA PRO A 241 -10.36 2.57 -3.07
C PRO A 241 -11.03 1.43 -3.85
N ARG A 242 -12.37 1.45 -3.91
CA ARG A 242 -13.15 0.52 -4.72
C ARG A 242 -12.62 0.44 -6.15
N ARG A 243 -12.25 -0.76 -6.58
CA ARG A 243 -11.75 -1.05 -7.92
C ARG A 243 -12.19 -2.44 -8.34
N ILE A 244 -12.49 -2.57 -9.62
CA ILE A 244 -12.63 -3.86 -10.29
C ILE A 244 -11.48 -3.96 -11.30
N SER A 245 -10.78 -5.08 -11.29
CA SER A 245 -9.73 -5.39 -12.26
C SER A 245 -9.96 -6.77 -12.85
N GLU A 246 -9.43 -6.99 -14.05
CA GLU A 246 -9.58 -8.25 -14.75
C GLU A 246 -8.22 -8.89 -14.99
N PRO A 247 -7.65 -9.64 -14.00
CA PRO A 247 -6.38 -10.35 -14.19
C PRO A 247 -6.36 -11.23 -15.44
N VAL A 248 -7.53 -11.78 -15.80
CA VAL A 248 -7.77 -12.40 -17.11
C VAL A 248 -9.02 -11.73 -17.71
N PRO A 249 -8.88 -10.93 -18.79
CA PRO A 249 -10.00 -10.20 -19.38
C PRO A 249 -11.21 -11.08 -19.68
N GLY A 250 -12.39 -10.63 -19.25
CA GLY A 250 -13.68 -11.28 -19.40
C GLY A 250 -13.87 -12.55 -18.58
N ARG A 251 -12.86 -12.98 -17.81
CA ARG A 251 -12.84 -14.31 -17.19
C ARG A 251 -12.57 -14.30 -15.70
N VAL A 252 -11.58 -13.55 -15.24
CA VAL A 252 -11.23 -13.46 -13.82
C VAL A 252 -11.37 -12.02 -13.40
N TYR A 253 -12.21 -11.76 -12.42
CA TYR A 253 -12.48 -10.45 -11.84
C TYR A 253 -11.93 -10.42 -10.41
N ALA A 254 -11.16 -9.39 -10.08
CA ALA A 254 -10.72 -9.08 -8.72
C ALA A 254 -11.33 -7.75 -8.29
N LEU A 255 -12.08 -7.78 -7.19
CA LEU A 255 -12.76 -6.63 -6.62
C LEU A 255 -12.09 -6.26 -5.30
N SER A 256 -11.48 -5.08 -5.27
CA SER A 256 -10.74 -4.56 -4.12
C SER A 256 -11.43 -3.31 -3.56
N GLY A 257 -11.26 -3.05 -2.26
CA GLY A 257 -11.76 -1.82 -1.63
C GLY A 257 -13.27 -1.79 -1.33
N PHE A 258 -13.94 -2.94 -1.43
CA PHE A 258 -15.33 -3.10 -0.99
C PHE A 258 -15.41 -3.32 0.53
N GLU A 259 -14.36 -3.89 1.11
CA GLU A 259 -14.16 -4.11 2.55
C GLU A 259 -12.68 -4.40 2.84
N PHE A 260 -12.39 -5.12 3.93
CA PHE A 260 -11.04 -5.51 4.35
C PHE A 260 -10.39 -6.49 3.36
N THR A 261 -11.10 -7.54 2.95
CA THR A 261 -10.62 -8.52 1.99
C THR A 261 -11.02 -8.20 0.55
N GLU A 262 -10.41 -8.92 -0.39
CA GLU A 262 -10.75 -8.87 -1.80
C GLU A 262 -11.74 -9.99 -2.15
N TYR A 263 -12.59 -9.73 -3.14
CA TYR A 263 -13.42 -10.75 -3.75
C TYR A 263 -12.88 -11.13 -5.11
N TYR A 264 -12.90 -12.42 -5.42
CA TYR A 264 -12.61 -12.88 -6.77
C TYR A 264 -13.77 -13.65 -7.36
N PHE A 265 -14.02 -13.41 -8.65
CA PHE A 265 -15.02 -14.13 -9.40
C PHE A 265 -14.44 -14.63 -10.72
N VAL A 266 -14.77 -15.87 -11.07
CA VAL A 266 -14.25 -16.54 -12.26
C VAL A 266 -15.43 -17.05 -13.09
N VAL A 267 -15.51 -16.58 -14.34
CA VAL A 267 -16.44 -17.11 -15.33
C VAL A 267 -15.93 -18.46 -15.80
N SER A 268 -16.80 -19.46 -15.81
CA SER A 268 -16.48 -20.80 -16.26
C SER A 268 -16.11 -20.87 -17.75
N ASP A 269 -15.39 -21.91 -18.17
CA ASP A 269 -14.94 -22.09 -19.55
C ASP A 269 -16.09 -22.15 -20.57
N ASP A 270 -17.23 -22.69 -20.16
CA ASP A 270 -18.45 -22.72 -20.97
C ASP A 270 -19.27 -21.41 -20.91
N GLY A 271 -18.88 -20.45 -20.06
CA GLY A 271 -19.54 -19.16 -19.87
C GLY A 271 -20.87 -19.22 -19.12
N ARG A 272 -21.23 -20.34 -18.51
CA ARG A 272 -22.57 -20.56 -17.92
C ARG A 272 -22.61 -20.47 -16.40
N GLU A 273 -21.46 -20.50 -15.75
CA GLU A 273 -21.34 -20.51 -14.29
C GLU A 273 -20.34 -19.45 -13.82
N LEU A 274 -20.66 -18.83 -12.68
CA LEU A 274 -19.73 -17.95 -11.97
C LEU A 274 -19.24 -18.69 -10.72
N ILE A 275 -17.93 -18.64 -10.51
CA ILE A 275 -17.23 -19.23 -9.38
C ILE A 275 -16.71 -18.09 -8.50
N GLY A 276 -17.10 -18.06 -7.23
CA GLY A 276 -16.56 -17.13 -6.24
C GLY A 276 -15.37 -17.72 -5.49
N ILE A 277 -14.39 -16.89 -5.15
CA ILE A 277 -13.34 -17.22 -4.18
C ILE A 277 -13.55 -16.34 -2.96
N ASP A 278 -13.73 -16.99 -1.81
CA ASP A 278 -14.09 -16.40 -0.52
C ASP A 278 -15.42 -15.63 -0.51
N ALA A 279 -15.89 -15.30 0.70
CA ALA A 279 -17.16 -14.62 0.95
C ALA A 279 -16.99 -13.25 1.63
N GLY A 280 -15.77 -12.83 1.94
CA GLY A 280 -15.51 -11.57 2.65
C GLY A 280 -15.97 -11.59 4.10
N THR A 281 -15.95 -10.42 4.73
CA THR A 281 -16.14 -10.23 6.18
C THR A 281 -17.60 -10.03 6.59
N ARG A 282 -18.45 -9.54 5.68
CA ARG A 282 -19.85 -9.21 6.01
C ARG A 282 -20.83 -9.47 4.86
N PRO A 283 -22.11 -9.81 5.16
CA PRO A 283 -23.13 -10.01 4.13
C PRO A 283 -23.41 -8.76 3.29
N ASP A 284 -23.41 -7.57 3.90
CA ASP A 284 -23.68 -6.31 3.19
C ASP A 284 -22.57 -5.95 2.18
N SER A 285 -21.34 -6.32 2.50
CA SER A 285 -20.14 -6.04 1.72
C SER A 285 -20.01 -7.03 0.57
N ALA A 286 -20.32 -8.31 0.81
CA ALA A 286 -20.45 -9.33 -0.23
C ALA A 286 -21.54 -8.97 -1.23
N LYS A 287 -22.67 -8.43 -0.74
CA LYS A 287 -23.73 -7.89 -1.60
C LYS A 287 -23.24 -6.74 -2.46
N GLY A 288 -22.59 -5.76 -1.86
CA GLY A 288 -22.05 -4.60 -2.58
C GLY A 288 -21.04 -4.99 -3.67
N ALA A 289 -20.14 -5.93 -3.37
CA ALA A 289 -19.17 -6.44 -4.33
C ALA A 289 -19.86 -7.20 -5.48
N TYR A 290 -20.79 -8.11 -5.17
CA TYR A 290 -21.53 -8.88 -6.17
C TYR A 290 -22.38 -8.00 -7.09
N GLU A 291 -23.11 -7.02 -6.54
CA GLU A 291 -23.89 -6.06 -7.32
C GLU A 291 -23.00 -5.17 -8.19
N ALA A 292 -21.84 -4.75 -7.68
CA ALA A 292 -20.88 -3.97 -8.46
C ALA A 292 -20.27 -4.76 -9.62
N LEU A 293 -19.94 -6.05 -9.43
CA LEU A 293 -19.52 -6.92 -10.53
C LEU A 293 -20.59 -6.99 -11.62
N ARG A 294 -21.84 -7.25 -11.22
CA ARG A 294 -22.97 -7.36 -12.14
C ARG A 294 -23.25 -6.06 -12.90
N ALA A 295 -23.04 -4.90 -12.27
CA ALA A 295 -23.15 -3.60 -12.93
C ALA A 295 -21.99 -3.34 -13.91
N TYR A 296 -20.77 -3.72 -13.53
CA TYR A 296 -19.56 -3.55 -14.35
C TYR A 296 -19.53 -4.49 -15.56
N ALA A 297 -19.93 -5.75 -15.36
CA ALA A 297 -19.99 -6.79 -16.38
C ALA A 297 -21.40 -7.44 -16.39
N PRO A 298 -22.40 -6.81 -17.05
CA PRO A 298 -23.78 -7.30 -17.05
C PRO A 298 -23.97 -8.73 -17.60
N GLY A 299 -23.01 -9.22 -18.38
CA GLY A 299 -23.03 -10.55 -19.00
C GLY A 299 -22.54 -11.69 -18.12
N VAL A 300 -22.04 -11.45 -16.90
CA VAL A 300 -21.54 -12.55 -16.05
C VAL A 300 -22.69 -13.52 -15.68
N PRO A 301 -22.44 -14.84 -15.69
CA PRO A 301 -23.46 -15.84 -15.33
C PRO A 301 -23.82 -15.80 -13.82
N ALA A 302 -24.75 -16.66 -13.41
CA ALA A 302 -25.13 -16.80 -12.02
C ALA A 302 -24.00 -17.46 -11.18
N LEU A 303 -23.85 -17.02 -9.93
CA LEU A 303 -22.94 -17.64 -8.96
C LEU A 303 -23.46 -19.03 -8.56
N THR A 304 -22.72 -20.07 -8.90
CA THR A 304 -23.10 -21.47 -8.63
C THR A 304 -22.18 -22.17 -7.64
N THR A 305 -20.94 -21.69 -7.51
CA THR A 305 -19.91 -22.33 -6.68
C THR A 305 -19.09 -21.26 -5.96
N VAL A 306 -18.79 -21.49 -4.68
CA VAL A 306 -17.85 -20.68 -3.91
C VAL A 306 -16.80 -21.58 -3.30
N PHE A 307 -15.52 -21.29 -3.54
CA PHE A 307 -14.40 -21.92 -2.86
C PHE A 307 -13.88 -21.00 -1.76
N VAL A 308 -13.78 -21.51 -0.54
CA VAL A 308 -13.23 -20.78 0.59
C VAL A 308 -11.78 -21.21 0.79
N THR A 309 -10.86 -20.25 0.74
CA THR A 309 -9.43 -20.45 0.92
C THR A 309 -9.12 -20.88 2.36
N HIS A 310 -9.81 -20.31 3.34
CA HIS A 310 -9.73 -20.69 4.76
C HIS A 310 -10.90 -20.08 5.54
N ALA A 311 -11.26 -20.65 6.69
CA ALA A 311 -12.43 -20.26 7.46
C ALA A 311 -12.16 -19.18 8.52
N HIS A 312 -11.36 -18.17 8.17
CA HIS A 312 -11.30 -16.94 8.95
C HIS A 312 -12.51 -16.03 8.68
N TRP A 313 -12.79 -15.18 9.66
CA TRP A 313 -13.96 -14.31 9.73
C TRP A 313 -14.12 -13.41 8.49
N ASP A 314 -13.01 -12.96 7.89
CA ASP A 314 -12.93 -12.16 6.66
C ASP A 314 -13.05 -12.93 5.36
N HIS A 315 -13.10 -14.25 5.41
CA HIS A 315 -13.27 -15.10 4.23
C HIS A 315 -14.64 -15.80 4.24
N VAL A 316 -15.34 -15.79 5.37
CA VAL A 316 -16.63 -16.50 5.53
C VAL A 316 -17.79 -15.62 5.99
N GLY A 317 -17.54 -14.41 6.48
CA GLY A 317 -18.59 -13.54 7.04
C GLY A 317 -19.68 -13.13 6.05
N GLY A 318 -19.41 -13.07 4.74
CA GLY A 318 -20.46 -12.84 3.73
C GLY A 318 -21.29 -14.06 3.33
N PHE A 319 -21.08 -15.23 3.97
CA PHE A 319 -21.75 -16.49 3.65
C PHE A 319 -23.28 -16.39 3.60
N SER A 320 -23.90 -15.69 4.55
CA SER A 320 -25.36 -15.57 4.64
C SER A 320 -25.97 -14.92 3.40
N PHE A 321 -25.32 -13.89 2.83
CA PHE A 321 -25.81 -13.24 1.61
C PHE A 321 -25.65 -14.14 0.39
N LEU A 322 -24.44 -14.68 0.17
CA LEU A 322 -24.16 -15.52 -0.98
C LEU A 322 -25.05 -16.78 -0.98
N SER A 323 -25.32 -17.36 0.19
CA SER A 323 -26.22 -18.50 0.34
C SER A 323 -27.70 -18.19 0.05
N SER A 324 -28.10 -16.91 0.10
CA SER A 324 -29.47 -16.48 -0.22
C SER A 324 -29.72 -16.25 -1.72
N LEU A 325 -28.67 -16.33 -2.55
CA LEU A 325 -28.79 -16.17 -3.99
C LEU A 325 -29.58 -17.32 -4.62
N ASN A 326 -30.11 -17.09 -5.81
CA ASN A 326 -30.81 -18.10 -6.61
C ASN A 326 -30.15 -18.22 -7.99
N PRO A 327 -29.58 -19.38 -8.37
CA PRO A 327 -29.45 -20.59 -7.56
C PRO A 327 -28.57 -20.36 -6.32
N ARG A 328 -28.80 -21.15 -5.26
CA ARG A 328 -27.92 -21.15 -4.09
C ARG A 328 -26.57 -21.75 -4.49
N PRO A 329 -25.44 -21.03 -4.33
CA PRO A 329 -24.13 -21.57 -4.66
C PRO A 329 -23.73 -22.68 -3.69
N ARG A 330 -22.93 -23.63 -4.19
CA ARG A 330 -22.31 -24.69 -3.39
C ARG A 330 -20.98 -24.20 -2.82
N PHE A 331 -20.81 -24.31 -1.51
CA PHE A 331 -19.59 -23.92 -0.80
C PHE A 331 -18.64 -25.10 -0.59
N TYR A 332 -17.37 -24.89 -0.92
CA TYR A 332 -16.28 -25.84 -0.71
C TYR A 332 -15.28 -25.22 0.28
N ALA A 333 -14.88 -25.98 1.30
CA ALA A 333 -13.85 -25.56 2.25
C ALA A 333 -13.04 -26.75 2.77
N ARG A 334 -11.96 -26.48 3.52
CA ARG A 334 -11.19 -27.52 4.17
C ARG A 334 -12.01 -28.30 5.19
N SER A 335 -11.71 -29.60 5.35
CA SER A 335 -12.41 -30.46 6.30
C SER A 335 -12.21 -30.07 7.77
N ASN A 336 -11.11 -29.38 8.09
CA ASN A 336 -10.79 -28.91 9.45
C ASN A 336 -11.18 -27.44 9.70
N TYR A 337 -12.12 -26.88 8.92
CA TYR A 337 -12.55 -25.47 9.03
C TYR A 337 -13.06 -25.07 10.44
N GLU A 338 -13.70 -26.01 11.15
CA GLU A 338 -14.31 -25.74 12.46
C GLU A 338 -13.28 -25.32 13.53
N GLU A 339 -12.03 -25.80 13.41
CA GLU A 339 -10.96 -25.43 14.32
C GLU A 339 -10.65 -23.94 14.25
N GLU A 340 -10.58 -23.39 13.04
CA GLU A 340 -10.29 -21.97 12.83
C GLU A 340 -11.52 -21.09 13.05
N LEU A 341 -12.70 -21.59 12.69
CA LEU A 341 -13.96 -20.90 13.01
C LEU A 341 -14.11 -20.71 14.53
N THR A 342 -13.84 -21.75 15.31
CA THR A 342 -13.88 -21.69 16.78
C THR A 342 -12.84 -20.73 17.35
N ARG A 343 -11.64 -20.65 16.76
CA ARG A 343 -10.62 -19.68 17.17
C ARG A 343 -11.06 -18.25 16.89
N SER A 344 -11.57 -17.99 15.68
CA SER A 344 -12.13 -16.69 15.31
C SER A 344 -13.21 -16.25 16.30
N LEU A 345 -14.12 -17.15 16.64
CA LEU A 345 -15.22 -16.90 17.59
C LEU A 345 -14.77 -16.63 19.03
N ASN A 346 -13.53 -16.97 19.39
CA ASN A 346 -12.95 -16.75 20.72
C ASN A 346 -11.96 -15.57 20.75
N ALA A 347 -11.81 -14.83 19.64
CA ALA A 347 -10.95 -13.65 19.59
C ALA A 347 -11.47 -12.54 20.52
N PRO A 348 -10.59 -11.70 21.11
CA PRO A 348 -11.02 -10.59 21.95
C PRO A 348 -11.88 -9.56 21.19
N PRO A 349 -13.07 -9.17 21.71
CA PRO A 349 -13.97 -8.24 21.02
C PRO A 349 -13.40 -6.84 20.75
N ALA A 350 -12.31 -6.47 21.44
CA ALA A 350 -11.73 -5.13 21.41
C ALA A 350 -11.19 -4.71 20.02
N PHE A 351 -10.91 -5.68 19.15
CA PHE A 351 -10.42 -5.41 17.79
C PHE A 351 -11.55 -5.31 16.76
N GLU A 352 -12.67 -5.99 16.99
CA GLU A 352 -13.67 -6.28 15.96
C GLU A 352 -14.36 -5.02 15.42
N LYS A 353 -14.99 -4.22 16.28
CA LYS A 353 -15.75 -3.04 15.82
C LYS A 353 -14.87 -1.86 15.42
N ASN A 354 -13.72 -1.70 16.08
CA ASN A 354 -12.79 -0.63 15.74
C ASN A 354 -12.16 -0.84 14.36
N PHE A 355 -12.02 -2.09 13.93
CA PHE A 355 -11.35 -2.40 12.68
C PHE A 355 -12.34 -2.76 11.56
N PHE A 356 -13.41 -3.51 11.83
CA PHE A 356 -14.42 -3.94 10.83
C PHE A 356 -15.69 -3.09 10.83
N GLY A 357 -15.78 -2.09 11.71
CA GLY A 357 -16.91 -1.19 11.80
C GLY A 357 -18.08 -1.75 12.60
N GLU A 358 -19.04 -0.88 12.90
CA GLU A 358 -20.21 -1.19 13.75
C GLU A 358 -21.12 -2.28 13.18
N ARG A 359 -21.11 -2.50 11.86
CA ARG A 359 -21.95 -3.50 11.19
C ARG A 359 -21.36 -4.90 11.20
N PHE A 360 -20.12 -5.07 11.65
CA PHE A 360 -19.54 -6.40 11.81
C PHE A 360 -20.24 -7.15 12.94
N ASP A 361 -20.68 -8.38 12.65
CA ASP A 361 -21.33 -9.26 13.61
C ASP A 361 -20.76 -10.68 13.50
N MET A 362 -20.21 -11.17 14.61
CA MET A 362 -19.69 -12.54 14.73
C MET A 362 -20.76 -13.61 14.57
N ALA A 363 -22.05 -13.26 14.64
CA ALA A 363 -23.14 -14.15 14.28
C ALA A 363 -23.11 -14.54 12.80
N ASP A 364 -22.62 -13.67 11.90
CA ASP A 364 -22.49 -13.99 10.48
C ASP A 364 -21.37 -15.00 10.23
N VAL A 365 -20.24 -14.83 10.90
CA VAL A 365 -19.13 -15.78 10.89
C VAL A 365 -19.59 -17.16 11.39
N ARG A 366 -20.28 -17.19 12.54
CA ARG A 366 -20.81 -18.44 13.15
C ARG A 366 -21.74 -19.24 12.24
N ARG A 367 -22.41 -18.60 11.27
CA ARG A 367 -23.33 -19.28 10.34
C ARG A 367 -22.64 -20.06 9.24
N PHE A 368 -21.34 -19.84 9.02
CA PHE A 368 -20.62 -20.50 7.95
C PHE A 368 -20.63 -22.03 8.11
N LYS A 369 -21.04 -22.72 7.03
CA LYS A 369 -20.96 -24.16 6.89
C LYS A 369 -20.77 -24.54 5.42
N PRO A 370 -19.68 -25.22 5.05
CA PRO A 370 -19.48 -25.67 3.68
C PRO A 370 -20.46 -26.80 3.32
N ASP A 371 -20.84 -26.86 2.04
CA ASP A 371 -21.64 -27.98 1.50
C ASP A 371 -20.75 -29.17 1.14
N VAL A 372 -19.47 -28.92 0.82
CA VAL A 372 -18.47 -29.94 0.49
C VAL A 372 -17.17 -29.64 1.23
N THR A 373 -16.63 -30.65 1.92
CA THR A 373 -15.33 -30.56 2.59
C THR A 373 -14.22 -31.19 1.76
N VAL A 374 -13.00 -30.65 1.88
CA VAL A 374 -11.79 -31.09 1.17
C VAL A 374 -10.70 -31.42 2.18
N ASP A 375 -10.22 -32.66 2.18
CA ASP A 375 -9.19 -33.17 3.09
C ASP A 375 -7.89 -33.59 2.37
N ARG A 376 -7.98 -33.84 1.06
CA ARG A 376 -6.86 -34.23 0.19
C ARG A 376 -6.89 -33.43 -1.13
N PRO A 377 -5.77 -33.38 -1.87
CA PRO A 377 -5.76 -32.80 -3.20
C PRO A 377 -6.91 -33.34 -4.05
N THR A 378 -7.73 -32.43 -4.57
CA THR A 378 -8.97 -32.75 -5.27
C THR A 378 -9.03 -31.95 -6.55
N GLU A 379 -9.25 -32.64 -7.67
CA GLU A 379 -9.55 -31.99 -8.94
C GLU A 379 -11.04 -32.10 -9.24
N LEU A 380 -11.63 -31.01 -9.71
CA LEU A 380 -13.00 -31.00 -10.17
C LEU A 380 -13.19 -30.05 -11.37
N ARG A 381 -14.38 -30.10 -11.96
CA ARG A 381 -14.78 -29.21 -13.03
C ARG A 381 -16.05 -28.45 -12.66
N VAL A 382 -16.06 -27.13 -12.91
CA VAL A 382 -17.23 -26.25 -12.77
C VAL A 382 -17.40 -25.50 -14.08
N GLY A 383 -18.53 -25.67 -14.77
CA GLY A 383 -18.77 -25.13 -16.11
C GLY A 383 -17.62 -25.36 -17.10
N GLY A 384 -17.02 -26.56 -17.06
CA GLY A 384 -15.85 -26.92 -17.87
C GLY A 384 -14.48 -26.51 -17.29
N THR A 385 -14.40 -25.48 -16.45
CA THR A 385 -13.16 -25.01 -15.82
C THR A 385 -12.56 -26.07 -14.92
N ARG A 386 -11.30 -26.45 -15.18
CA ARG A 386 -10.53 -27.33 -14.28
C ARG A 386 -10.08 -26.56 -13.05
N VAL A 387 -10.46 -27.04 -11.87
CA VAL A 387 -10.07 -26.48 -10.57
C VAL A 387 -9.34 -27.54 -9.77
N SER A 388 -8.11 -27.21 -9.33
CA SER A 388 -7.32 -28.05 -8.42
C SER A 388 -7.36 -27.43 -7.02
N LEU A 389 -7.99 -28.13 -6.08
CA LEU A 389 -8.07 -27.77 -4.67
C LEU A 389 -6.95 -28.49 -3.91
N ILE A 390 -6.04 -27.73 -3.33
CA ILE A 390 -4.81 -28.25 -2.73
C ILE A 390 -4.78 -27.87 -1.25
N PRO A 391 -5.11 -28.82 -0.35
CA PRO A 391 -4.95 -28.65 1.09
C PRO A 391 -3.52 -28.29 1.47
N ILE A 392 -3.32 -27.17 2.16
CA ILE A 392 -2.05 -26.77 2.75
C ILE A 392 -2.12 -26.85 4.29
N PRO A 393 -1.14 -27.46 4.97
CA PRO A 393 -1.15 -27.59 6.42
C PRO A 393 -0.56 -26.35 7.09
N GLY A 394 -0.99 -25.13 6.75
CA GLY A 394 -0.48 -23.91 7.40
C GLY A 394 -0.47 -22.67 6.51
N GLY A 395 0.36 -21.71 6.89
CA GLY A 395 0.30 -20.32 6.44
C GLY A 395 -0.25 -19.45 7.55
N GLU A 396 -1.30 -18.71 7.24
CA GLU A 396 -2.04 -17.86 8.17
C GLU A 396 -2.96 -18.72 9.07
N THR A 397 -3.66 -19.72 8.51
CA THR A 397 -4.48 -20.71 9.26
C THR A 397 -4.04 -22.17 9.08
N SER A 398 -4.57 -23.06 9.92
CA SER A 398 -4.39 -24.52 9.77
C SER A 398 -5.31 -25.18 8.74
N ASP A 399 -6.32 -24.46 8.27
CA ASP A 399 -7.32 -24.91 7.30
C ASP A 399 -7.16 -24.20 5.93
N GLY A 400 -5.93 -23.82 5.57
CA GLY A 400 -5.64 -23.21 4.29
C GLY A 400 -5.90 -24.13 3.09
N LEU A 401 -6.35 -23.53 1.98
CA LEU A 401 -6.66 -24.18 0.73
C LEU A 401 -6.18 -23.32 -0.44
N PHE A 402 -5.25 -23.87 -1.20
CA PHE A 402 -4.92 -23.31 -2.51
C PHE A 402 -5.97 -23.72 -3.53
N ILE A 403 -6.43 -22.72 -4.30
CA ILE A 403 -7.38 -22.91 -5.39
C ILE A 403 -6.66 -22.54 -6.68
N HIS A 404 -6.32 -23.55 -7.47
CA HIS A 404 -5.52 -23.38 -8.67
C HIS A 404 -6.36 -23.62 -9.93
N LEU A 405 -6.29 -22.66 -10.86
CA LEU A 405 -6.87 -22.71 -12.20
C LEU A 405 -5.75 -22.91 -13.21
N PRO A 406 -5.31 -24.16 -13.45
CA PRO A 406 -4.13 -24.45 -14.26
C PRO A 406 -4.21 -23.93 -15.69
N ASP A 407 -5.39 -23.96 -16.32
CA ASP A 407 -5.57 -23.48 -17.71
C ASP A 407 -5.51 -21.95 -17.82
N ALA A 408 -5.78 -21.24 -16.73
CA ALA A 408 -5.65 -19.78 -16.66
C ALA A 408 -4.28 -19.34 -16.11
N GLY A 409 -3.48 -20.27 -15.56
CA GLY A 409 -2.23 -19.94 -14.88
C GLY A 409 -2.44 -19.11 -13.60
N ILE A 410 -3.59 -19.26 -12.94
CA ILE A 410 -3.98 -18.47 -11.76
C ILE A 410 -4.01 -19.35 -10.53
N LEU A 411 -3.38 -18.89 -9.44
CA LEU A 411 -3.43 -19.48 -8.12
C LEU A 411 -4.03 -18.47 -7.14
N PHE A 412 -5.14 -18.82 -6.49
CA PHE A 412 -5.62 -18.12 -5.32
C PHE A 412 -4.99 -18.77 -4.08
N ALA A 413 -4.12 -18.02 -3.41
CA ALA A 413 -3.31 -18.51 -2.29
C ALA A 413 -3.96 -18.25 -0.91
N GLY A 414 -5.11 -17.56 -0.87
CA GLY A 414 -5.63 -16.96 0.36
C GLY A 414 -4.55 -16.09 1.02
N ASP A 415 -4.55 -16.09 2.35
CA ASP A 415 -3.62 -15.27 3.14
C ASP A 415 -2.26 -15.95 3.37
N PHE A 416 -1.95 -16.99 2.59
CA PHE A 416 -0.66 -17.67 2.65
C PHE A 416 0.51 -16.80 2.16
N ILE A 417 0.28 -16.00 1.11
CA ILE A 417 1.26 -15.04 0.57
C ILE A 417 0.59 -13.67 0.52
N MET A 418 0.94 -12.83 1.49
CA MET A 418 0.46 -11.45 1.58
C MET A 418 1.57 -10.47 1.22
N PRO A 419 1.26 -9.32 0.59
CA PRO A 419 2.24 -8.26 0.31
C PRO A 419 2.74 -7.54 1.58
N TYR A 420 2.19 -7.89 2.73
CA TYR A 420 2.56 -7.40 4.06
C TYR A 420 2.86 -8.60 4.96
N LEU A 421 3.75 -8.43 5.94
CA LEU A 421 3.87 -9.40 7.04
C LEU A 421 2.56 -9.35 7.85
N GLY A 422 1.65 -10.28 7.58
CA GLY A 422 0.41 -10.47 8.33
C GLY A 422 0.67 -11.08 9.71
N ALA A 423 -0.38 -11.66 10.32
CA ALA A 423 -0.22 -12.46 11.54
C ALA A 423 0.89 -13.50 11.31
N PRO A 424 1.88 -13.62 12.22
CA PRO A 424 3.02 -14.50 12.00
C PRO A 424 2.54 -15.93 11.72
N PRO A 425 3.13 -16.63 10.73
CA PRO A 425 2.69 -17.96 10.33
C PRO A 425 2.68 -18.88 11.54
N LYS A 426 1.54 -19.52 11.81
CA LYS A 426 1.31 -20.26 13.07
C LYS A 426 2.31 -21.44 13.24
N ARG A 427 2.99 -21.89 12.17
CA ARG A 427 4.16 -22.80 12.20
C ARG A 427 5.12 -22.60 11.01
N ALA A 428 6.39 -22.30 11.25
CA ALA A 428 7.45 -22.37 10.23
C ALA A 428 7.88 -23.81 9.87
N SER A 429 7.32 -24.84 10.52
CA SER A 429 7.61 -26.24 10.23
C SER A 429 6.67 -26.88 9.20
N SER A 430 5.60 -26.19 8.79
CA SER A 430 4.59 -26.72 7.85
C SER A 430 4.87 -26.45 6.37
N TRP A 431 5.95 -25.73 6.04
CA TRP A 431 6.48 -25.61 4.67
C TRP A 431 7.03 -26.92 4.11
N LEU A 432 7.07 -27.96 4.97
CA LEU A 432 7.61 -29.26 4.69
C LEU A 432 6.51 -30.31 4.88
N ARG A 433 6.21 -31.09 3.84
CA ARG A 433 5.31 -32.23 3.93
C ARG A 433 6.06 -33.39 4.59
N PRO A 434 5.53 -34.03 5.65
CA PRO A 434 6.09 -35.28 6.13
C PRO A 434 5.87 -36.37 5.07
N THR A 435 6.92 -37.06 4.68
CA THR A 435 6.84 -38.27 3.87
C THR A 435 6.71 -39.49 4.79
N ASN A 436 6.23 -40.61 4.26
CA ASN A 436 6.04 -41.85 5.03
C ASN A 436 7.34 -42.44 5.62
N ASP A 437 8.51 -41.99 5.15
CA ASP A 437 9.83 -42.40 5.64
C ASP A 437 10.42 -41.43 6.69
N GLY A 438 9.66 -40.42 7.12
CA GLY A 438 10.10 -39.44 8.12
C GLY A 438 10.96 -38.31 7.57
N THR A 439 11.16 -38.23 6.25
CA THR A 439 11.79 -37.09 5.60
C THR A 439 10.76 -35.96 5.35
N ARG A 440 11.26 -34.80 4.88
CA ARG A 440 10.50 -33.55 4.78
C ARG A 440 10.71 -32.95 3.38
N GLU A 441 9.66 -32.88 2.57
CA GLU A 441 9.70 -32.31 1.22
C GLU A 441 9.17 -30.87 1.19
N GLU A 442 9.83 -29.97 0.45
CA GLU A 442 9.38 -28.58 0.26
C GLU A 442 8.06 -28.50 -0.52
N ILE A 443 7.11 -27.69 -0.02
CA ILE A 443 5.77 -27.50 -0.63
C ILE A 443 5.81 -26.54 -1.85
N PHE A 444 6.97 -25.99 -2.22
CA PHE A 444 7.06 -25.16 -3.43
C PHE A 444 6.68 -26.00 -4.65
N VAL A 445 5.46 -25.77 -5.12
CA VAL A 445 4.95 -26.28 -6.39
C VAL A 445 6.05 -26.02 -7.42
N ASN A 446 6.64 -27.10 -7.91
CA ASN A 446 7.58 -27.06 -9.00
C ASN A 446 6.75 -26.63 -10.23
N VAL A 447 6.53 -25.31 -10.38
CA VAL A 447 6.01 -24.72 -11.61
C VAL A 447 7.12 -24.87 -12.63
N ARG A 448 7.32 -26.10 -13.10
CA ARG A 448 8.23 -26.39 -14.20
C ARG A 448 7.72 -25.57 -15.37
N ARG A 449 8.54 -24.60 -15.78
CA ARG A 449 8.47 -24.05 -17.15
C ARG A 449 8.33 -25.23 -18.10
N GLY A 450 7.27 -25.23 -18.92
CA GLY A 450 7.16 -26.15 -20.04
C GLY A 450 8.44 -26.13 -20.87
N PRO A 451 8.78 -27.24 -21.58
CA PRO A 451 10.08 -27.40 -22.21
C PRO A 451 10.29 -26.30 -23.25
N GLY A 452 11.11 -25.29 -22.88
CA GLY A 452 11.63 -24.32 -23.81
C GLY A 452 12.54 -25.05 -24.79
N LYS A 453 12.18 -25.04 -26.06
CA LYS A 453 13.01 -25.55 -27.15
C LYS A 453 14.42 -24.96 -27.03
N SER A 454 15.40 -25.80 -26.74
CA SER A 454 16.80 -25.47 -26.92
C SER A 454 17.06 -25.31 -28.41
N ARG A 455 17.15 -24.06 -28.89
CA ARG A 455 17.91 -23.78 -30.11
C ARG A 455 19.39 -23.90 -29.74
N GLY A 456 19.92 -25.10 -29.92
CA GLY A 456 21.37 -25.32 -29.99
C GLY A 456 21.82 -25.01 -31.40
N ALA A 457 22.69 -24.00 -31.53
CA ALA A 457 23.51 -23.81 -32.70
C ALA A 457 24.65 -24.84 -32.68
N ARG A 458 24.75 -25.63 -33.74
CA ARG A 458 25.95 -25.87 -34.55
C ARG A 458 25.54 -26.47 -35.87
#